data_AF-A0A5J9TW11-F1
#
_entry.id   AF-A0A5J9TW11-F1
#
_cell.length_a   1.000
_cell.length_b   1.000
_cell.length_c   1.000
_cell.angle_alpha   90.00
_cell.angle_beta   90.00
_cell.angle_gamma   90.00
#
_symmetry.space_group_name_H-M   'P 1'
#
loop_
_entity.id
_entity.type
_entity.pdbx_description
1 polymer ?
#
loop_
_entity_poly.entity_id
_entity_poly.type
_entity_poly.pdbx_seq_one_letter_code
_entity_poly.pdbx_strand_id
1 'polypeptide(L)'
;MQPLALELGDCSQTEAWTYDARQEKLALRDSALMCLHADGAGRPARLGVACGDAMARWRLVSDSKLHVAVNASSSSSSSESDGGGLLCLDVGADGRSVVTNPCGCLSGDNSCEPGSQWFKLVTSTRSVPSRSMLAQLPLKLKKWKIRSF
;
A
#
# COMPACT_ATOMS: atom_id res chain seq x y z
N MET A 1 1.22 -0.64 -18.95
CA MET A 1 1.96 -1.20 -17.79
C MET A 1 0.92 -1.67 -16.81
N GLN A 2 0.96 -2.94 -16.40
CA GLN A 2 0.00 -3.52 -15.47
C GLN A 2 0.33 -2.99 -14.06
N PRO A 3 -0.64 -2.48 -13.29
CA PRO A 3 -0.36 -1.96 -11.96
C PRO A 3 0.01 -3.13 -11.03
N LEU A 4 1.09 -2.98 -10.27
CA LEU A 4 1.58 -4.01 -9.34
C LEU A 4 0.65 -4.04 -8.12
N ALA A 5 -0.34 -4.94 -8.13
CA ALA A 5 -1.18 -5.23 -6.98
C ALA A 5 -0.35 -5.88 -5.86
N LEU A 6 -0.70 -5.55 -4.62
CA LEU A 6 0.00 -6.04 -3.45
C LEU A 6 -0.61 -7.35 -2.95
N GLU A 7 0.24 -8.27 -2.54
CA GLU A 7 -0.14 -9.55 -1.95
C GLU A 7 0.67 -9.79 -0.68
N LEU A 8 0.09 -10.58 0.22
CA LEU A 8 0.78 -11.15 1.37
C LEU A 8 1.82 -12.16 0.88
N GLY A 9 2.99 -12.12 1.49
CA GLY A 9 4.08 -13.06 1.21
C GLY A 9 4.81 -13.45 2.49
N ASP A 10 5.67 -14.45 2.37
CA ASP A 10 6.50 -14.90 3.49
C ASP A 10 7.38 -13.77 4.00
N CYS A 11 7.46 -13.60 5.32
CA CYS A 11 8.26 -12.54 5.96
C CYS A 11 9.74 -12.51 5.53
N SER A 12 10.29 -13.64 5.09
CA SER A 12 11.67 -13.77 4.61
C SER A 12 11.86 -13.30 3.17
N GLN A 13 10.78 -13.25 2.38
CA GLN A 13 10.78 -12.93 0.95
C GLN A 13 10.11 -11.58 0.64
N THR A 14 9.56 -10.89 1.65
CA THR A 14 8.91 -9.59 1.45
C THR A 14 9.90 -8.47 1.23
N GLU A 15 9.46 -7.51 0.41
CA GLU A 15 10.15 -6.25 0.15
C GLU A 15 10.18 -5.36 1.39
N ALA A 16 11.18 -4.49 1.46
CA ALA A 16 11.34 -3.55 2.56
C ALA A 16 10.61 -2.23 2.29
N TRP A 17 9.87 -1.77 3.29
CA TRP A 17 9.07 -0.55 3.22
C TRP A 17 9.60 0.50 4.18
N THR A 18 9.39 1.76 3.82
CA THR A 18 9.61 2.93 4.66
C THR A 18 8.27 3.62 4.86
N TYR A 19 7.91 3.86 6.12
CA TYR A 19 6.80 4.73 6.48
C TYR A 19 7.34 6.11 6.88
N ASP A 20 6.98 7.13 6.11
CA ASP A 20 7.22 8.53 6.47
C ASP A 20 5.96 9.07 7.14
N ALA A 21 6.01 9.20 8.48
CA ALA A 21 4.89 9.71 9.27
C ALA A 21 4.58 11.20 9.02
N ARG A 22 5.54 11.98 8.51
CA ARG A 22 5.31 13.42 8.21
C ARG A 22 4.57 13.58 6.88
N GLN A 23 4.89 12.72 5.91
CA GLN A 23 4.24 12.71 4.60
C GLN A 23 3.06 11.74 4.53
N GLU A 24 2.83 10.96 5.58
CA GLU A 24 1.80 9.91 5.65
C GLU A 24 1.97 8.89 4.50
N LYS A 25 3.21 8.50 4.21
CA LYS A 25 3.54 7.78 2.98
C LYS A 25 4.20 6.43 3.28
N LEU A 26 3.67 5.37 2.66
CA LEU A 26 4.30 4.05 2.62
C LEU A 26 5.01 3.88 1.27
N ALA A 27 6.34 3.81 1.28
CA ALA A 27 7.16 3.69 0.07
C ALA A 27 8.07 2.46 0.13
N LEU A 28 8.43 1.93 -1.02
CA LEU A 28 9.49 0.92 -1.09
C LEU A 28 10.83 1.55 -0.72
N ARG A 29 11.55 0.92 0.20
CA ARG A 29 12.78 1.50 0.78
C ARG A 29 13.85 1.79 -0.27
N ASP A 30 13.99 0.90 -1.25
CA ASP A 30 15.01 1.00 -2.31
C ASP A 30 14.46 1.63 -3.61
N SER A 31 13.26 2.22 -3.57
CA SER A 31 12.62 2.86 -4.73
C SER A 31 11.89 4.14 -4.34
N ALA A 32 12.58 5.28 -4.53
CA ALA A 32 12.07 6.61 -4.17
C ALA A 32 10.79 7.03 -4.92
N LEU A 33 10.48 6.41 -6.06
CA LEU A 33 9.35 6.76 -6.91
C LEU A 33 8.09 5.93 -6.64
N MET A 34 8.20 4.80 -5.93
CA MET A 34 7.08 3.88 -5.76
C MET A 34 6.55 3.91 -4.33
N CYS A 35 5.25 4.12 -4.23
CA CYS A 35 4.51 4.13 -2.97
C CYS A 35 3.26 3.28 -3.06
N LEU A 36 2.74 2.91 -1.90
CA LEU A 36 1.45 2.29 -1.78
C LEU A 36 0.35 3.30 -2.12
N HIS A 37 -0.59 2.88 -2.96
CA HIS A 37 -1.70 3.68 -3.44
C HIS A 37 -2.99 2.85 -3.37
N ALA A 38 -4.08 3.50 -2.99
CA ALA A 38 -5.39 2.91 -2.90
C ALA A 38 -6.25 3.33 -4.10
N ASP A 39 -6.99 2.40 -4.69
CA ASP A 39 -7.83 2.72 -5.86
C ASP A 39 -9.32 2.78 -5.55
N GLY A 40 -9.70 2.51 -4.30
CA GLY A 40 -11.08 2.56 -3.82
C GLY A 40 -11.51 1.27 -3.11
N ALA A 41 -12.71 1.27 -2.56
CA ALA A 41 -13.26 0.14 -1.82
C ALA A 41 -13.34 -1.13 -2.71
N GLY A 42 -13.02 -2.29 -2.13
CA GLY A 42 -13.00 -3.59 -2.80
C GLY A 42 -11.91 -3.75 -3.88
N ARG A 43 -11.01 -2.77 -4.04
CA ARG A 43 -9.96 -2.81 -5.05
C ARG A 43 -8.61 -3.18 -4.42
N PRO A 44 -7.71 -3.85 -5.17
CA PRO A 44 -6.35 -4.11 -4.70
C PRO A 44 -5.63 -2.82 -4.35
N ALA A 45 -4.88 -2.81 -3.25
CA ALA A 45 -3.87 -1.80 -2.98
C ALA A 45 -2.68 -2.04 -3.91
N ARG A 46 -2.09 -0.99 -4.47
CA ARG A 46 -1.12 -1.12 -5.56
C ARG A 46 0.11 -0.27 -5.34
N LEU A 47 1.21 -0.67 -5.95
CA LEU A 47 2.37 0.20 -6.09
C LEU A 47 2.16 1.15 -7.27
N GLY A 48 2.29 2.45 -6.99
CA GLY A 48 2.13 3.52 -7.95
C GLY A 48 3.18 4.61 -7.80
N VAL A 49 3.18 5.53 -8.77
CA VAL A 49 4.06 6.71 -8.79
C VAL A 49 3.36 8.00 -8.32
N ALA A 50 2.03 7.94 -8.16
CA ALA A 50 1.20 9.06 -7.73
C ALA A 50 1.22 9.22 -6.20
N CYS A 51 2.37 9.55 -5.63
CA CYS A 51 2.57 9.53 -4.17
C CYS A 51 2.14 10.79 -3.41
N GLY A 52 1.52 11.75 -4.09
CA GLY A 52 1.14 13.06 -3.51
C GLY A 52 -0.35 13.23 -3.23
N ASP A 53 -1.20 12.36 -3.78
CA ASP A 53 -2.65 12.46 -3.67
C ASP A 53 -3.19 11.86 -2.36
N ALA A 54 -4.49 12.04 -2.11
CA ALA A 54 -5.14 11.57 -0.88
C ALA A 54 -5.14 10.04 -0.74
N MET A 55 -5.12 9.32 -1.87
CA MET A 55 -5.17 7.86 -1.91
C MET A 55 -3.79 7.22 -1.73
N ALA A 56 -2.71 8.02 -1.71
CA ALA A 56 -1.38 7.62 -1.28
C ALA A 56 -1.03 8.05 0.15
N ARG A 57 -1.95 8.74 0.86
CA ARG A 57 -1.74 9.19 2.25
C ARG A 57 -2.33 8.21 3.26
N TRP A 58 -1.46 7.38 3.81
CA TRP A 58 -1.77 6.31 4.76
C TRP A 58 -1.56 6.77 6.20
N ARG A 59 -2.59 6.61 7.03
CA ARG A 59 -2.62 6.98 8.46
C ARG A 59 -2.92 5.78 9.34
N LEU A 60 -2.43 5.82 10.58
CA LEU A 60 -2.75 4.84 11.61
C LEU A 60 -3.90 5.36 12.47
N VAL A 61 -5.13 4.99 12.11
CA VAL A 61 -6.34 5.72 12.56
C VAL A 61 -6.97 5.21 13.85
N SER A 62 -6.78 3.93 14.23
CA SER A 62 -7.29 3.41 15.50
C SER A 62 -6.37 3.70 16.69
N ASP A 63 -6.89 3.55 17.91
CA ASP A 63 -6.10 3.62 19.14
C ASP A 63 -4.99 2.55 19.19
N SER A 64 -5.30 1.35 18.70
CA SER A 64 -4.33 0.25 18.53
C SER A 64 -3.27 0.51 17.45
N LYS A 65 -3.48 1.52 16.60
CA LYS A 65 -2.63 1.84 15.43
C LYS A 65 -2.49 0.70 14.42
N LEU A 66 -3.46 -0.22 14.40
CA LEU A 66 -3.51 -1.36 13.47
C LEU A 66 -4.30 -1.08 12.18
N HIS A 67 -5.17 -0.08 12.20
CA HIS A 67 -5.88 0.34 11.00
C HIS A 67 -5.03 1.30 10.18
N VAL A 68 -4.52 0.81 9.04
CA VAL A 68 -3.73 1.59 8.08
C VAL A 68 -4.67 2.07 6.98
N ALA A 69 -4.98 3.37 6.95
CA ALA A 69 -6.10 3.89 6.18
C ALA A 69 -5.77 5.11 5.31
N VAL A 70 -6.49 5.25 4.20
CA VAL A 70 -6.57 6.48 3.39
C VAL A 70 -7.90 7.17 3.61
N ASN A 71 -7.96 8.47 3.32
CA ASN A 71 -9.23 9.21 3.29
C ASN A 71 -9.77 9.25 1.86
N ALA A 72 -10.83 8.49 1.61
CA ALA A 72 -11.52 8.40 0.33
C ALA A 72 -12.77 9.30 0.23
N SER A 73 -13.03 10.16 1.23
CA SER A 73 -14.16 11.10 1.21
C SER A 73 -14.11 12.10 0.04
N SER A 74 -12.96 12.19 -0.64
CA SER A 74 -12.76 13.00 -1.86
C SER A 74 -13.07 12.28 -3.18
N SER A 75 -13.33 10.96 -3.19
CA SER A 75 -13.45 10.13 -4.40
C SER A 75 -14.82 9.46 -4.62
N SER A 76 -15.88 9.99 -3.99
CA SER A 76 -17.33 9.74 -4.18
C SER A 76 -18.01 8.62 -3.35
N SER A 77 -19.24 8.96 -2.93
CA SER A 77 -20.25 8.22 -2.13
C SER A 77 -19.83 7.75 -0.73
N SER A 78 -19.79 8.70 0.20
CA SER A 78 -19.92 8.43 1.63
C SER A 78 -21.31 7.83 1.93
N SER A 79 -21.43 6.51 1.99
CA SER A 79 -22.44 5.92 2.86
C SER A 79 -21.95 6.08 4.30
N GLU A 80 -22.76 6.73 5.13
CA GLU A 80 -22.57 6.83 6.58
C GLU A 80 -22.74 5.47 7.26
N SER A 81 -21.89 4.51 6.90
CA SER A 81 -21.76 3.24 7.59
C SER A 81 -20.34 3.14 8.11
N ASP A 82 -20.19 3.55 9.37
CA ASP A 82 -19.14 3.23 10.35
C ASP A 82 -17.66 3.62 10.05
N GLY A 83 -17.34 4.17 8.87
CA GLY A 83 -15.96 4.48 8.47
C GLY A 83 -15.64 5.94 8.13
N GLY A 84 -16.61 6.85 8.10
CA GLY A 84 -16.38 8.28 7.78
C GLY A 84 -15.74 8.56 6.40
N GLY A 85 -15.80 7.60 5.46
CA GLY A 85 -15.11 7.65 4.17
C GLY A 85 -13.64 7.21 4.20
N LEU A 86 -13.17 6.64 5.33
CA LEU A 86 -11.85 6.01 5.41
C LEU A 86 -11.87 4.62 4.77
N LEU A 87 -10.80 4.30 4.03
CA LEU A 87 -10.55 2.95 3.54
C LEU A 87 -9.30 2.39 4.21
N CYS A 88 -9.43 1.27 4.89
CA CYS A 88 -8.36 0.55 5.56
C CYS A 88 -7.78 -0.52 4.62
N LEU A 89 -6.49 -0.83 4.80
CA LEU A 89 -5.91 -2.07 4.28
C LEU A 89 -6.67 -3.25 4.86
N ASP A 90 -6.94 -4.23 4.00
CA ASP A 90 -7.70 -5.43 4.33
C ASP A 90 -7.11 -6.62 3.59
N VAL A 91 -7.20 -7.81 4.19
CA VAL A 91 -6.89 -9.05 3.51
C VAL A 91 -8.09 -9.44 2.65
N GLY A 92 -7.87 -9.58 1.35
CA GLY A 92 -8.93 -9.96 0.42
C GLY A 92 -9.48 -11.36 0.70
N ALA A 93 -10.65 -11.66 0.14
CA ALA A 93 -11.37 -12.91 0.40
C ALA A 93 -10.61 -14.18 0.00
N ASP A 94 -9.57 -14.05 -0.85
CA ASP A 94 -8.66 -15.13 -1.23
C ASP A 94 -7.59 -15.44 -0.16
N GLY A 95 -7.56 -14.67 0.94
CA GLY A 95 -6.60 -14.81 2.02
C GLY A 95 -5.16 -14.40 1.66
N ARG A 96 -4.96 -13.79 0.48
CA ARG A 96 -3.63 -13.47 -0.05
C ARG A 96 -3.53 -12.05 -0.59
N SER A 97 -4.52 -11.58 -1.32
CA SER A 97 -4.53 -10.23 -1.86
C SER A 97 -4.62 -9.19 -0.73
N VAL A 98 -3.97 -8.04 -0.92
CA VAL A 98 -4.15 -6.87 -0.07
C VAL A 98 -5.04 -5.88 -0.82
N VAL A 99 -6.21 -5.61 -0.25
CA VAL A 99 -7.23 -4.72 -0.81
C VAL A 99 -7.47 -3.54 0.12
N THR A 100 -8.28 -2.58 -0.32
CA THR A 100 -8.81 -1.53 0.54
C THR A 100 -10.32 -1.64 0.68
N ASN A 101 -10.82 -1.61 1.91
CA ASN A 101 -12.24 -1.65 2.23
C ASN A 101 -12.60 -0.58 3.27
N PRO A 102 -13.89 -0.22 3.44
CA PRO A 102 -14.30 0.62 4.55
C PRO A 102 -13.73 0.10 5.87
N CYS A 103 -13.16 1.01 6.66
CA CYS A 103 -12.61 0.65 7.96
C CYS A 103 -13.73 0.10 8.86
N GLY A 104 -13.52 -1.10 9.40
CA GLY A 104 -14.46 -1.73 10.33
C GLY A 104 -14.15 -1.36 11.78
N CYS A 105 -15.18 -1.43 12.63
CA CYS A 105 -15.04 -1.44 14.09
C CYS A 105 -14.28 -0.23 14.66
N LEU A 106 -14.36 0.93 14.00
CA LEU A 106 -13.79 2.18 14.53
C LEU A 106 -14.58 2.67 15.74
N SER A 107 -15.87 2.34 15.79
CA SER A 107 -16.84 2.79 16.79
C SER A 107 -17.08 1.75 17.89
N GLY A 108 -16.03 1.15 18.47
CA GLY A 108 -16.10 0.41 19.75
C GLY A 108 -17.15 -0.71 19.91
N ASP A 109 -17.79 -1.16 18.83
CA ASP A 109 -18.78 -2.24 18.88
C ASP A 109 -18.06 -3.58 19.06
N ASN A 110 -18.27 -4.21 20.21
CA ASN A 110 -17.60 -5.45 20.60
C ASN A 110 -18.08 -6.68 19.81
N SER A 111 -19.10 -6.54 18.95
CA SER A 111 -19.57 -7.60 18.05
C SER A 111 -18.84 -7.61 16.71
N CYS A 112 -17.96 -6.63 16.47
CA CYS A 112 -17.29 -6.41 15.21
C CYS A 112 -15.90 -7.06 15.20
N GLU A 113 -15.56 -7.78 14.13
CA GLU A 113 -14.31 -8.54 13.97
C GLU A 113 -13.40 -7.88 12.89
N PRO A 114 -12.53 -6.91 13.24
CA PRO A 114 -11.69 -6.19 12.29
C PRO A 114 -10.35 -6.89 12.02
N GLY A 115 -10.22 -8.18 12.38
CA GLY A 115 -8.95 -8.91 12.35
C GLY A 115 -8.27 -8.93 10.98
N SER A 116 -9.05 -8.96 9.89
CA SER A 116 -8.53 -8.90 8.51
C SER A 116 -7.94 -7.53 8.15
N GLN A 117 -8.26 -6.48 8.91
CA GLN A 117 -7.79 -5.10 8.72
C GLN A 117 -6.67 -4.70 9.68
N TRP A 118 -6.14 -5.63 10.48
CA TRP A 118 -5.08 -5.35 11.44
C TRP A 118 -3.69 -5.49 10.82
N PHE A 119 -3.16 -4.36 10.36
CA PHE A 119 -1.80 -4.26 9.83
C PHE A 119 -0.90 -3.54 10.82
N LYS A 120 0.16 -4.21 11.26
CA LYS A 120 1.18 -3.62 12.15
C LYS A 120 2.44 -3.25 11.37
N LEU A 121 2.79 -1.97 11.40
CA LEU A 121 4.09 -1.51 10.92
C LEU A 121 5.15 -1.88 11.96
N VAL A 122 6.13 -2.70 11.56
CA VAL A 122 7.22 -3.16 12.43
C VAL A 122 8.57 -2.75 11.87
N THR A 123 9.46 -2.29 12.75
CA THR A 123 10.84 -2.01 12.38
C THR A 123 11.55 -3.33 12.08
N SER A 124 11.96 -3.52 10.83
CA SER A 124 12.70 -4.72 10.44
C SER A 124 14.17 -4.61 10.84
N THR A 125 14.69 -5.61 11.54
CA THR A 125 16.13 -5.80 11.79
C THR A 125 16.81 -6.61 10.68
N ARG A 126 16.03 -7.08 9.68
CA ARG A 126 16.54 -7.88 8.57
C ARG A 126 17.47 -7.03 7.72
N SER A 127 18.67 -7.53 7.49
CA SER A 127 19.58 -7.01 6.46
C SER A 127 18.94 -7.29 5.10
N VAL A 128 18.37 -6.24 4.51
CA VAL A 128 17.87 -6.30 3.14
C VAL A 128 19.09 -6.01 2.26
N PRO A 129 19.54 -6.96 1.43
CA PRO A 129 20.59 -6.66 0.47
C PRO A 129 20.09 -5.55 -0.44
N SER A 130 20.89 -4.50 -0.64
CA SER A 130 20.54 -3.41 -1.55
C SER A 130 20.41 -3.96 -2.96
N ARG A 131 19.18 -4.31 -3.35
CA ARG A 131 18.88 -4.70 -4.72
C ARG A 131 18.76 -3.42 -5.52
N SER A 132 19.89 -2.85 -5.89
CA SER A 132 19.92 -1.77 -6.87
C SER A 132 19.11 -2.23 -8.09
N MET A 133 18.04 -1.52 -8.43
CA MET A 133 17.23 -1.78 -9.64
C MET A 133 18.10 -1.83 -10.91
N LEU A 134 19.27 -1.18 -10.90
CA LEU A 134 20.27 -1.25 -11.98
C LEU A 134 20.88 -2.65 -12.14
N ALA A 135 20.89 -3.48 -11.11
CA ALA A 135 21.43 -4.85 -11.15
C ALA A 135 20.44 -5.87 -11.73
N GLN A 136 19.15 -5.53 -11.85
CA GLN A 136 18.10 -6.42 -12.37
C GLN A 136 17.59 -6.02 -13.76
N LEU A 137 18.11 -4.94 -14.35
CA LEU A 137 17.84 -4.67 -15.76
C LEU A 137 18.54 -5.77 -16.58
N PRO A 138 17.84 -6.55 -17.43
CA PRO A 138 18.55 -7.32 -18.44
C PRO A 138 19.35 -6.30 -19.26
N LEU A 139 20.68 -6.45 -19.26
CA LEU A 139 21.63 -5.71 -20.12
C LEU A 139 21.42 -6.09 -21.61
N LYS A 140 20.19 -5.97 -22.10
CA LYS A 140 19.74 -6.21 -23.46
C LYS A 140 19.31 -4.91 -24.14
N LEU A 141 19.92 -3.78 -23.79
CA LEU A 141 19.90 -2.57 -24.59
C LEU A 141 21.28 -2.37 -25.25
N LYS A 142 21.75 -3.40 -25.96
CA LYS A 142 22.85 -3.27 -26.92
C LYS A 142 22.29 -2.80 -28.27
N LYS A 143 22.89 -1.71 -28.77
CA LYS A 143 22.79 -1.08 -30.10
C LYS A 143 21.48 -0.34 -30.43
N TRP A 144 21.47 0.94 -30.08
CA TRP A 144 20.64 1.94 -30.74
C TRP A 144 21.49 2.59 -31.83
N LYS A 145 21.28 2.21 -33.09
CA LYS A 145 21.82 2.91 -34.25
C LYS A 145 20.69 3.78 -34.82
N ILE A 146 20.94 5.08 -34.92
CA ILE A 146 20.04 6.03 -35.60
C ILE A 146 20.55 6.15 -37.04
N ARG A 147 19.65 6.09 -38.03
CA ARG A 147 19.95 6.53 -39.40
C ARG A 147 19.50 7.98 -39.55
N SER A 148 20.38 8.81 -40.12
CA SER A 148 20.04 10.13 -40.66
C SER A 148 19.42 9.95 -42.04
N PHE A 149 18.42 10.78 -42.36
CA PHE A 149 18.17 11.21 -43.73
C PHE A 149 18.95 12.50 -43.99
#